data_AF-A0A2H6N0S6-F1
#
_entry.id   AF-A0A2H6N0S6-F1
#
_cell.length_a   1.000
_cell.length_b   1.000
_cell.length_c   1.000
_cell.angle_alpha   90.00
_cell.angle_beta   90.00
_cell.angle_gamma   90.00
#
_symmetry.space_group_name_H-M   'P 1'
#
loop_
_entity.id
_entity.type
_entity.pdbx_description
1 polymer ?
#
loop_
_entity_poly.entity_id
_entity_poly.type
_entity_poly.pdbx_seq_one_letter_code
_entity_poly.pdbx_strand_id
1 'polypeptide(L)'
;MPTKITNICQKCGSDQVVFTSDPHQTYIFVKIQTSESQEYSISVNGVKFPLKEVGLLAIVIDACVGKVTKETFFPEEKIKLIENYIKTGIPQRSLVVLTSRGNITNLNISQALMTLGIAKPPNLHNAEHIRFLGFRGNFKPSWVKLFKGLPAEQDSDVIEKYIPLQLEEYGCARVNTSKRKDLELLKQALRMP
;
A
#
# COMPACT_ATOMS: atom_id res chain seq x y z
N MET A 1 12.50 -15.50 -24.86
CA MET A 1 12.00 -14.57 -23.82
C MET A 1 13.07 -13.53 -23.55
N PRO A 2 12.74 -12.26 -23.30
CA PRO A 2 13.74 -11.25 -22.96
C PRO A 2 14.44 -11.61 -21.65
N THR A 3 15.74 -11.32 -21.56
CA THR A 3 16.55 -11.59 -20.36
C THR A 3 16.08 -10.73 -19.20
N LYS A 4 15.90 -11.34 -18.02
CA LYS A 4 15.47 -10.66 -16.80
C LYS A 4 16.53 -9.62 -16.41
N ILE A 5 16.15 -8.35 -16.34
CA ILE A 5 17.06 -7.29 -15.86
C ILE A 5 17.20 -7.43 -14.34
N THR A 6 18.42 -7.67 -13.87
CA THR A 6 18.77 -7.86 -12.45
C THR A 6 19.37 -6.61 -11.82
N ASN A 7 19.48 -5.51 -12.57
CA ASN A 7 20.07 -4.27 -12.07
C ASN A 7 19.08 -3.53 -11.14
N ILE A 8 19.58 -3.11 -9.98
CA ILE A 8 18.85 -2.27 -9.01
C ILE A 8 18.44 -0.95 -9.67
N CYS A 9 17.20 -0.53 -9.44
CA CYS A 9 16.69 0.75 -9.92
C CYS A 9 17.41 1.91 -9.20
N GLN A 10 18.44 2.50 -9.83
CA GLN A 10 19.24 3.58 -9.23
C GLN A 10 18.43 4.81 -8.79
N LYS A 11 17.27 5.07 -9.41
CA LYS A 11 16.42 6.22 -9.07
C LYS A 11 15.39 5.95 -7.97
N CYS A 12 15.07 4.68 -7.70
CA CYS A 12 13.93 4.32 -6.85
C CYS A 12 14.25 3.29 -5.76
N GLY A 13 15.45 2.69 -5.78
CA GLY A 13 15.94 1.80 -4.73
C GLY A 13 15.24 0.44 -4.65
N SER A 14 14.43 0.07 -5.64
CA SER A 14 13.84 -1.27 -5.73
C SER A 14 14.78 -2.26 -6.40
N ASP A 15 14.72 -3.50 -5.92
CA ASP A 15 15.45 -4.65 -6.45
C ASP A 15 14.89 -5.12 -7.81
N GLN A 16 13.76 -4.57 -8.27
CA GLN A 16 13.16 -4.91 -9.56
C GLN A 16 12.79 -3.67 -10.37
N VAL A 17 13.06 -3.72 -11.68
CA VAL A 17 12.61 -2.70 -12.64
C VAL A 17 11.14 -2.96 -12.97
N VAL A 18 10.25 -2.05 -12.58
CA VAL A 18 8.83 -2.16 -12.93
C VAL A 18 8.60 -1.56 -14.32
N PHE A 19 8.14 -2.40 -15.23
CA PHE A 19 7.63 -1.98 -16.53
C PHE A 19 6.18 -1.58 -16.38
N THR A 20 5.87 -0.30 -16.57
CA THR A 20 4.51 0.19 -16.76
C THR A 20 4.22 0.35 -18.24
N SER A 21 3.03 -0.05 -18.68
CA SER A 21 2.52 0.25 -20.02
C SER A 21 2.08 1.70 -20.16
N ASP A 22 1.89 2.43 -19.04
CA ASP A 22 1.56 3.86 -19.06
C ASP A 22 2.73 4.68 -18.49
N PRO A 23 3.57 5.28 -19.36
CA PRO A 23 4.71 6.08 -18.93
C PRO A 23 4.32 7.41 -18.27
N HIS A 24 3.06 7.82 -18.37
CA HIS A 24 2.55 9.05 -17.74
C HIS A 24 1.91 8.80 -16.37
N GLN A 25 1.72 7.53 -16.00
CA GLN A 25 1.19 7.16 -14.71
C GLN A 25 2.25 7.33 -13.62
N THR A 26 1.91 8.09 -12.58
CA THR A 26 2.77 8.25 -11.41
C THR A 26 2.48 7.12 -10.41
N TYR A 27 3.53 6.63 -9.74
CA TYR A 27 3.45 5.56 -8.75
C TYR A 27 4.12 5.98 -7.45
N ILE A 28 3.64 5.42 -6.34
CA ILE A 28 4.32 5.44 -5.05
C ILE A 28 4.88 4.06 -4.75
N PHE A 29 6.13 4.02 -4.29
CA PHE A 29 6.77 2.78 -3.85
C PHE A 29 6.55 2.59 -2.36
N VAL A 30 5.96 1.46 -2.00
CA VAL A 30 5.74 1.03 -0.61
C VAL A 30 6.47 -0.28 -0.38
N LYS A 31 7.25 -0.33 0.69
CA LYS A 31 7.95 -1.53 1.17
C LYS A 31 7.51 -1.82 2.60
N ILE A 32 7.10 -3.05 2.88
CA ILE A 32 6.92 -3.54 4.26
C ILE A 32 7.99 -4.59 4.46
N GLN A 33 8.84 -4.39 5.45
CA GLN A 33 10.00 -5.26 5.69
C GLN A 33 10.03 -5.70 7.13
N THR A 34 10.28 -6.99 7.31
CA THR A 34 10.75 -7.56 8.56
C THR A 34 12.15 -8.15 8.32
N SER A 35 13.15 -7.72 9.08
CA SER A 35 14.52 -8.24 8.98
C SER A 35 14.74 -9.50 9.81
N GLU A 36 15.85 -10.19 9.55
CA GLU A 36 16.32 -11.31 10.38
C GLU A 36 16.57 -10.92 11.85
N SER A 37 16.91 -9.64 12.10
CA SER A 37 17.01 -9.06 13.45
C SER A 37 15.66 -8.67 14.06
N GLN A 38 14.54 -9.08 13.46
CA GLN A 38 13.17 -8.72 13.85
C GLN A 38 12.91 -7.21 13.87
N GLU A 39 13.54 -6.45 12.95
CA GLU A 39 13.18 -5.06 12.71
C GLU A 39 12.00 -4.99 11.74
N TYR A 40 10.87 -4.48 12.21
CA TYR A 40 9.67 -4.27 11.42
C TYR A 40 9.64 -2.82 10.95
N SER A 41 9.39 -2.58 9.67
CA SER A 41 9.29 -1.22 9.14
C SER A 41 8.42 -1.13 7.90
N ILE A 42 7.83 0.05 7.72
CA ILE A 42 7.20 0.47 6.47
C ILE A 42 8.12 1.51 5.84
N SER A 43 8.38 1.43 4.55
CA SER A 43 9.05 2.50 3.80
C SER A 43 8.14 3.01 2.69
N VAL A 44 8.05 4.33 2.55
CA VAL A 44 7.28 5.01 1.51
C VAL A 44 8.24 5.90 0.71
N ASN A 45 8.45 5.60 -0.57
CA ASN A 45 9.45 6.26 -1.42
C ASN A 45 10.84 6.39 -0.76
N GLY A 46 11.27 5.33 -0.04
CA GLY A 46 12.56 5.29 0.66
C GLY A 46 12.56 5.92 2.06
N VAL A 47 11.52 6.66 2.47
CA VAL A 47 11.39 7.16 3.84
C VAL A 47 10.91 6.02 4.74
N LYS A 48 11.74 5.64 5.73
CA LYS A 48 11.50 4.49 6.63
C LYS A 48 10.75 4.92 7.90
N PHE A 49 9.73 4.14 8.26
CA PHE A 49 8.90 4.24 9.44
C PHE A 49 9.06 2.95 10.28
N PRO A 50 9.89 2.97 11.33
CA PRO A 50 10.20 1.77 12.10
C PRO A 50 9.11 1.45 13.14
N LEU A 51 8.75 0.17 13.27
CA LEU A 51 7.90 -0.37 14.31
C LEU A 51 8.76 -1.03 15.40
N LYS A 52 9.14 -0.22 16.39
CA LYS A 52 10.08 -0.61 17.47
C LYS A 52 9.42 -1.30 18.66
N GLU A 53 8.13 -1.14 18.84
CA GLU A 53 7.38 -1.68 19.98
C GLU A 53 6.37 -2.73 19.49
N VAL A 54 5.92 -3.59 20.41
CA VAL A 54 4.85 -4.55 20.13
C VAL A 54 3.54 -3.80 19.91
N GLY A 55 2.84 -4.11 18.83
CA GLY A 55 1.65 -3.39 18.41
C GLY A 55 1.55 -3.24 16.90
N LEU A 56 0.81 -2.24 16.44
CA LEU A 56 0.49 -2.03 15.04
C LEU A 56 0.78 -0.60 14.59
N LEU A 57 1.51 -0.47 13.48
CA LEU A 57 1.81 0.80 12.83
C LEU A 57 0.91 0.99 11.61
N ALA A 58 0.27 2.15 11.53
CA ALA A 58 -0.56 2.57 10.40
C ALA A 58 0.04 3.80 9.73
N ILE A 59 0.30 3.71 8.43
CA ILE A 59 0.71 4.82 7.57
C ILE A 59 -0.42 5.13 6.59
N VAL A 60 -0.86 6.39 6.59
CA VAL A 60 -1.88 6.91 5.68
C VAL A 60 -1.23 7.85 4.69
N ILE A 61 -1.54 7.65 3.42
CA ILE A 61 -0.94 8.36 2.28
C ILE A 61 -2.08 8.96 1.46
N ASP A 62 -1.98 10.24 1.12
CA ASP A 62 -2.89 10.88 0.17
C ASP A 62 -2.69 10.26 -1.23
N ALA A 63 -3.74 9.68 -1.81
CA ALA A 63 -3.63 8.96 -3.08
C ALA A 63 -3.48 9.89 -4.31
N CYS A 64 -3.74 11.19 -4.16
CA CYS A 64 -3.61 12.18 -5.22
C CYS A 64 -2.25 12.89 -5.17
N VAL A 65 -1.68 13.09 -3.99
CA VAL A 65 -0.38 13.78 -3.84
C VAL A 65 0.77 12.79 -3.63
N GLY A 66 0.49 11.59 -3.11
CA GLY A 66 1.51 10.61 -2.75
C GLY A 66 2.27 10.97 -1.47
N LYS A 67 1.73 11.88 -0.65
CA LYS A 67 2.35 12.32 0.61
C LYS A 67 1.79 11.54 1.79
N VAL A 68 2.67 11.11 2.69
CA VAL A 68 2.25 10.57 4.00
C VAL A 68 1.56 11.69 4.78
N THR A 69 0.29 11.49 5.11
CA THR A 69 -0.53 12.46 5.84
C THR A 69 -0.64 12.12 7.32
N LYS A 70 -0.49 10.84 7.67
CA LYS A 70 -0.59 10.40 9.05
C LYS A 70 0.24 9.14 9.29
N GLU A 71 0.95 9.15 10.40
CA GLU A 71 1.56 7.99 11.03
C GLU A 71 0.86 7.78 12.36
N THR A 72 0.45 6.55 12.67
CA THR A 72 -0.23 6.25 13.93
C THR A 72 0.19 4.88 14.42
N PHE A 73 0.77 4.85 15.62
CA PHE A 73 1.12 3.63 16.32
C PHE A 73 0.04 3.28 17.35
N PHE A 74 -0.34 2.00 17.37
CA PHE A 74 -1.26 1.41 18.33
C PHE A 74 -0.49 0.36 19.15
N PRO A 75 -0.13 0.66 20.41
CA PRO A 75 0.43 -0.37 21.28
C PRO A 75 -0.63 -1.45 21.57
N GLU A 76 -0.19 -2.62 22.03
CA GLU A 76 -1.06 -3.77 22.29
C GLU A 76 -2.24 -3.42 23.20
N GLU A 77 -2.03 -2.64 24.25
CA GLU A 77 -3.11 -2.25 25.19
C GLU A 77 -4.22 -1.42 24.52
N LYS A 78 -3.88 -0.72 23.42
CA LYS A 78 -4.80 0.14 22.66
C LYS A 78 -5.26 -0.50 21.36
N ILE A 79 -4.98 -1.79 21.12
CA ILE A 79 -5.29 -2.43 19.84
C ILE A 79 -6.79 -2.39 19.53
N LYS A 80 -7.67 -2.43 20.54
CA LYS A 80 -9.13 -2.34 20.35
C LYS A 80 -9.58 -1.04 19.68
N LEU A 81 -8.79 0.03 19.76
CA LEU A 81 -9.12 1.32 19.14
C LEU A 81 -8.93 1.32 17.63
N ILE A 82 -8.15 0.38 17.09
CA ILE A 82 -7.81 0.35 15.67
C ILE A 82 -9.04 0.12 14.79
N GLU A 83 -10.03 -0.64 15.27
CA GLU A 83 -11.22 -0.95 14.50
C GLU A 83 -11.98 0.35 14.19
N ASN A 84 -12.17 1.20 15.20
CA ASN A 84 -12.78 2.51 15.03
C ASN A 84 -11.90 3.43 14.17
N TYR A 85 -10.58 3.42 14.39
CA TYR A 85 -9.64 4.20 13.58
C TYR A 85 -9.76 3.86 12.08
N ILE A 86 -9.79 2.58 11.72
CA ILE A 86 -9.95 2.15 10.32
C ILE A 86 -11.31 2.60 9.76
N LYS A 87 -12.38 2.48 10.55
CA LYS A 87 -13.73 2.83 10.10
C LYS A 87 -13.92 4.33 9.89
N THR A 88 -13.36 5.17 10.77
CA THR A 88 -13.72 6.61 10.84
C THR A 88 -12.53 7.56 10.80
N GLY A 89 -11.35 7.14 11.28
CA GLY A 89 -10.18 7.98 11.45
C GLY A 89 -9.32 8.17 10.19
N ILE A 90 -9.62 7.46 9.10
CA ILE A 90 -8.91 7.51 7.83
C ILE A 90 -9.72 8.32 6.80
N PRO A 91 -9.18 9.42 6.25
CA PRO A 91 -9.87 10.21 5.22
C PRO A 91 -10.16 9.40 3.95
N GLN A 92 -11.20 9.79 3.23
CA GLN A 92 -11.45 9.28 1.89
C GLN A 92 -10.29 9.61 0.94
N ARG A 93 -10.08 8.76 -0.06
CA ARG A 93 -9.01 8.87 -1.08
C ARG A 93 -7.60 8.67 -0.49
N SER A 94 -7.49 7.75 0.46
CA SER A 94 -6.23 7.47 1.15
C SER A 94 -5.75 6.04 0.89
N LEU A 95 -4.47 5.88 0.57
CA LEU A 95 -3.79 4.59 0.66
C LEU A 95 -3.46 4.34 2.14
N VAL A 96 -3.57 3.09 2.57
CA VAL A 96 -3.34 2.68 3.95
C VAL A 96 -2.38 1.52 3.96
N VAL A 97 -1.28 1.66 4.70
CA VAL A 97 -0.30 0.60 4.93
C VAL A 97 -0.32 0.27 6.41
N LEU A 98 -0.54 -0.99 6.76
CA LEU A 98 -0.47 -1.47 8.13
C LEU A 98 0.60 -2.54 8.27
N THR A 99 1.30 -2.55 9.38
CA THR A 99 2.13 -3.68 9.79
C THR A 99 2.02 -3.87 11.30
N SER A 100 1.95 -5.12 11.74
CA SER A 100 2.01 -5.45 13.16
C SER A 100 3.35 -6.08 13.54
N ARG A 101 3.66 -6.01 14.83
CA ARG A 101 4.79 -6.67 15.48
C ARG A 101 4.29 -7.34 16.76
N GLY A 102 4.77 -8.56 16.99
CA GLY A 102 4.38 -9.40 18.11
C GLY A 102 3.02 -10.06 17.91
N ASN A 103 2.72 -11.06 18.75
CA ASN A 103 1.49 -11.82 18.69
C ASN A 103 0.32 -11.02 19.30
N ILE A 104 -0.39 -10.27 18.47
CA ILE A 104 -1.50 -9.43 18.90
C ILE A 104 -2.75 -10.29 19.08
N THR A 105 -3.01 -10.68 20.33
CA THR A 105 -4.23 -11.40 20.68
C THR A 105 -5.46 -10.50 20.51
N ASN A 106 -6.59 -11.06 20.05
CA ASN A 106 -7.88 -10.37 19.91
C ASN A 106 -7.94 -9.22 18.87
N LEU A 107 -7.18 -9.30 17.78
CA LEU A 107 -7.27 -8.33 16.68
C LEU A 107 -8.59 -8.49 15.88
N ASN A 108 -9.64 -7.77 16.30
CA ASN A 108 -10.96 -7.80 15.66
C ASN A 108 -11.14 -6.68 14.63
N ILE A 109 -10.40 -6.74 13.53
CA ILE A 109 -10.44 -5.69 12.48
C ILE A 109 -11.01 -6.17 11.15
N SER A 110 -11.39 -7.44 11.06
CA SER A 110 -11.81 -8.08 9.80
C SER A 110 -12.90 -7.32 9.07
N GLN A 111 -13.91 -6.85 9.81
CA GLN A 111 -15.01 -6.08 9.24
C GLN A 111 -14.58 -4.65 8.88
N ALA A 112 -13.71 -4.03 9.69
CA ALA A 112 -13.19 -2.70 9.42
C ALA A 112 -12.33 -2.67 8.15
N LEU A 113 -11.54 -3.71 7.89
CA LEU A 113 -10.70 -3.83 6.69
C LEU A 113 -11.50 -3.82 5.39
N MET A 114 -12.79 -4.21 5.41
CA MET A 114 -13.65 -4.10 4.22
C MET A 114 -13.84 -2.65 3.77
N THR A 115 -13.78 -1.70 4.70
CA THR A 115 -13.82 -0.26 4.39
C THR A 115 -12.54 0.24 3.72
N LEU A 116 -11.49 -0.59 3.69
CA LEU A 116 -10.20 -0.34 3.03
C LEU A 116 -10.03 -1.17 1.75
N GLY A 117 -11.13 -1.65 1.15
CA GLY A 117 -11.14 -2.29 -0.16
C GLY A 117 -11.07 -3.82 -0.14
N ILE A 118 -10.98 -4.45 1.03
CA ILE A 118 -11.05 -5.92 1.14
C ILE A 118 -12.46 -6.40 0.76
N ALA A 119 -12.53 -7.41 -0.11
CA ALA A 119 -13.80 -7.93 -0.63
C ALA A 119 -14.63 -8.70 0.40
N LYS A 120 -13.98 -9.49 1.27
CA LYS A 120 -14.61 -10.33 2.29
C LYS A 120 -13.85 -10.28 3.61
N PRO A 121 -14.52 -10.34 4.76
CA PRO A 121 -13.85 -10.23 6.06
C PRO A 121 -12.81 -11.36 6.20
N PRO A 122 -11.53 -11.03 6.41
CA PRO A 122 -10.48 -12.04 6.54
C PRO A 122 -10.57 -12.72 7.89
N ASN A 123 -10.36 -14.03 7.95
CA ASN A 123 -10.17 -14.71 9.23
C ASN A 123 -8.80 -14.33 9.81
N LEU A 124 -8.78 -13.61 10.93
CA LEU A 124 -7.54 -13.21 11.63
C LEU A 124 -7.24 -14.08 12.84
N HIS A 125 -8.08 -15.10 13.10
CA HIS A 125 -7.85 -16.08 14.14
C HIS A 125 -6.53 -16.83 13.84
N ASN A 126 -5.59 -16.79 14.79
CA ASN A 126 -4.23 -17.36 14.69
C ASN A 126 -3.23 -16.62 13.78
N ALA A 127 -3.53 -15.39 13.33
CA ALA A 127 -2.52 -14.59 12.64
C ALA A 127 -1.52 -14.05 13.67
N GLU A 128 -0.26 -14.49 13.59
CA GLU A 128 0.80 -14.04 14.51
C GLU A 128 1.19 -12.59 14.20
N HIS A 129 1.29 -12.26 12.92
CA HIS A 129 1.50 -10.90 12.45
C HIS A 129 0.68 -10.64 11.17
N ILE A 130 0.38 -9.36 10.93
CA ILE A 130 -0.33 -8.90 9.74
C ILE A 130 0.44 -7.79 9.04
N ARG A 131 0.41 -7.82 7.72
CA ARG A 131 0.86 -6.73 6.85
C ARG A 131 -0.26 -6.45 5.86
N PHE A 132 -0.62 -5.19 5.66
CA PHE A 132 -1.80 -4.84 4.88
C PHE A 132 -1.53 -3.63 3.99
N LEU A 133 -1.99 -3.73 2.74
CA LEU A 133 -2.08 -2.65 1.79
C LEU A 133 -3.55 -2.47 1.43
N GLY A 134 -4.10 -1.30 1.70
CA GLY A 134 -5.51 -0.99 1.49
C GLY A 134 -5.75 0.40 0.94
N PHE A 135 -7.00 0.64 0.54
CA PHE A 135 -7.46 1.93 0.04
C PHE A 135 -8.79 2.31 0.66
N ARG A 136 -8.85 3.50 1.26
CA ARG A 136 -10.09 4.11 1.72
C ARG A 136 -10.69 4.95 0.60
N GLY A 137 -11.77 4.46 0.00
CA GLY A 137 -12.47 5.14 -1.09
C GLY A 137 -13.65 4.34 -1.62
N ASN A 138 -14.31 4.88 -2.65
CA ASN A 138 -15.44 4.21 -3.31
C ASN A 138 -14.97 3.13 -4.30
N PHE A 139 -13.77 3.29 -4.83
CA PHE A 139 -13.13 2.32 -5.71
C PHE A 139 -12.45 1.22 -4.87
N LYS A 140 -12.40 0.00 -5.41
CA LYS A 140 -11.74 -1.16 -4.78
C LYS A 140 -10.58 -1.61 -5.66
N PRO A 141 -9.35 -1.11 -5.43
CA PRO A 141 -8.20 -1.46 -6.26
C PRO A 141 -7.84 -2.94 -6.14
N SER A 142 -7.39 -3.54 -7.25
CA SER A 142 -6.96 -4.94 -7.30
C SER A 142 -5.66 -5.21 -6.52
N TRP A 143 -4.87 -4.18 -6.23
CA TRP A 143 -3.64 -4.30 -5.44
C TRP A 143 -3.88 -4.39 -3.93
N VAL A 144 -5.11 -4.14 -3.45
CA VAL A 144 -5.46 -4.27 -2.03
C VAL A 144 -5.20 -5.72 -1.59
N LYS A 145 -4.37 -5.88 -0.56
CA LYS A 145 -3.92 -7.21 -0.12
C LYS A 145 -3.61 -7.23 1.35
N LEU A 146 -4.02 -8.32 1.99
CA LEU A 146 -3.65 -8.68 3.35
C LEU A 146 -2.69 -9.87 3.30
N PHE A 147 -1.60 -9.75 4.03
CA PHE A 147 -0.61 -10.78 4.27
C PHE A 147 -0.66 -11.12 5.77
N LYS A 148 -0.64 -12.40 6.08
CA LYS A 148 -0.71 -12.90 7.45
C LYS A 148 0.43 -13.88 7.63
N GLY A 149 1.16 -13.74 8.72
CA GLY A 149 2.12 -14.75 9.15
C GLY A 149 1.39 -15.96 9.68
N LEU A 150 1.80 -17.15 9.23
CA LEU A 150 1.41 -18.39 9.87
C LEU A 150 2.39 -18.71 11.02
N PRO A 151 1.93 -19.43 12.06
CA PRO A 151 2.81 -19.88 13.14
C PRO A 151 4.00 -20.68 12.58
N ALA A 152 5.20 -20.39 13.09
CA ALA A 152 6.48 -21.04 12.71
C ALA A 152 7.03 -20.68 11.31
N GLU A 153 6.47 -19.68 10.63
CA GLU A 153 7.05 -19.12 9.41
C GLU A 153 8.19 -18.16 9.77
N GLN A 154 9.33 -18.27 9.08
CA GLN A 154 10.50 -17.43 9.35
C GLN A 154 10.13 -15.98 9.01
N ASP A 155 10.17 -15.09 10.01
CA ASP A 155 9.54 -13.76 9.92
C ASP A 155 10.28 -12.76 9.01
N SER A 156 11.31 -13.20 8.27
CA SER A 156 12.00 -12.36 7.28
C SER A 156 11.21 -12.32 5.98
N ASP A 157 10.28 -11.38 5.89
CA ASP A 157 9.49 -11.14 4.68
C ASP A 157 9.63 -9.68 4.21
N VAL A 158 9.66 -9.52 2.89
CA VAL A 158 9.78 -8.23 2.21
C VAL A 158 8.67 -8.11 1.17
N ILE A 159 7.72 -7.22 1.44
CA ILE A 159 6.63 -6.90 0.52
C ILE A 159 6.97 -5.59 -0.17
N GLU A 160 7.15 -5.63 -1.48
CA GLU A 160 7.36 -4.46 -2.32
C GLU A 160 6.18 -4.24 -3.27
N LYS A 161 5.65 -3.01 -3.29
CA LYS A 161 4.57 -2.62 -4.20
C LYS A 161 4.72 -1.21 -4.74
N TYR A 162 4.50 -1.10 -6.05
CA TYR A 162 4.26 0.16 -6.73
C TYR A 162 2.76 0.35 -6.88
N ILE A 163 2.24 1.41 -6.27
CA ILE A 163 0.82 1.72 -6.24
C ILE A 163 0.60 2.97 -7.11
N PRO A 164 -0.31 2.92 -8.10
CA PRO A 164 -0.59 4.09 -8.93
C PRO A 164 -1.16 5.23 -8.08
N LEU A 165 -0.82 6.48 -8.39
CA LEU A 165 -1.36 7.69 -7.77
C LEU A 165 -2.23 8.45 -8.77
N GLN A 166 -2.99 9.44 -8.28
CA GLN A 166 -3.69 10.42 -9.14
C GLN A 166 -4.74 9.81 -10.09
N LEU A 167 -5.22 8.61 -9.80
CA LEU A 167 -6.25 7.97 -10.60
C LEU A 167 -7.59 8.72 -10.44
N GLU A 168 -8.36 8.83 -11.53
CA GLU A 168 -9.70 9.41 -11.51
C GLU A 168 -10.63 8.56 -10.63
N GLU A 169 -10.44 7.24 -10.65
CA GLU A 169 -11.14 6.27 -9.82
C GLU A 169 -10.86 6.48 -8.33
N TYR A 170 -9.74 7.12 -7.97
CA TYR A 170 -9.45 7.49 -6.59
C TYR A 170 -10.18 8.77 -6.17
N GLY A 171 -10.92 9.42 -7.06
CA GLY A 171 -11.55 10.71 -6.82
C GLY A 171 -10.55 11.87 -6.79
N CYS A 172 -9.41 11.71 -7.46
CA CYS A 172 -8.46 12.78 -7.68
C CYS A 172 -8.96 13.70 -8.79
N ALA A 173 -8.74 15.01 -8.64
CA ALA A 173 -8.97 15.92 -9.74
C ALA A 173 -8.06 15.52 -10.91
N ARG A 174 -8.57 15.64 -12.14
CA ARG A 174 -7.75 15.45 -13.33
C ARG A 174 -6.56 16.42 -13.25
N VAL A 175 -5.41 15.90 -12.85
CA VAL A 175 -4.15 16.56 -13.18
C VAL A 175 -4.11 16.50 -14.68
N ASN A 176 -4.08 17.67 -15.32
CA ASN A 176 -4.00 17.81 -16.76
C ASN A 176 -2.65 17.21 -17.20
N THR A 177 -2.59 15.87 -17.28
CA THR A 177 -1.40 15.12 -17.65
C THR A 177 -1.09 15.53 -19.06
N SER A 178 -0.12 16.44 -19.17
CA SER A 178 0.59 16.88 -20.38
C SER A 178 -0.04 16.31 -21.64
N LYS A 179 -0.90 17.11 -22.32
CA LYS A 179 -1.53 16.83 -23.63
C LYS A 179 -0.99 15.53 -24.24
N ARG A 180 -1.66 14.40 -23.98
CA ARG A 180 -1.23 13.07 -24.43
C ARG A 180 -1.08 13.10 -25.95
N LYS A 181 0.15 13.36 -26.40
CA LYS A 181 0.45 13.67 -27.81
C LYS A 181 0.21 12.43 -28.66
N ASP A 182 0.43 11.25 -28.10
CA ASP A 182 0.02 9.95 -28.63
C ASP A 182 -1.50 9.87 -28.89
N LEU A 183 -2.32 10.34 -27.94
CA LEU A 183 -3.78 10.35 -28.07
C LEU A 183 -4.27 11.41 -29.05
N GLU A 184 -3.60 12.57 -29.12
CA GLU A 184 -3.85 13.56 -30.16
C GLU A 184 -3.47 13.04 -31.55
N LEU A 185 -2.30 12.38 -31.68
CA LEU A 185 -1.85 11.78 -32.93
C LEU A 185 -2.76 10.63 -33.36
N LEU A 186 -3.23 9.79 -32.43
CA LEU A 186 -4.22 8.75 -32.71
C LEU A 186 -5.54 9.36 -33.20
N LYS A 187 -6.04 10.41 -32.52
CA LYS A 187 -7.24 11.13 -32.95
C LYS A 187 -7.05 11.79 -34.32
N GLN A 188 -5.86 12.30 -34.63
CA GLN A 188 -5.54 12.85 -35.95
C GLN A 188 -5.51 11.76 -37.01
N ALA A 189 -4.84 10.63 -36.77
CA ALA A 189 -4.79 9.50 -37.68
C ALA A 189 -6.18 8.92 -37.97
N LEU A 190 -7.03 8.79 -36.93
CA LEU A 190 -8.42 8.34 -37.08
C LEU A 190 -9.34 9.34 -37.78
N ARG A 191 -8.88 10.59 -38.00
CA ARG A 191 -9.62 11.64 -38.72
C ARG A 191 -9.11 11.85 -40.15
N MET A 192 -8.05 11.15 -40.58
CA MET A 192 -7.61 11.18 -41.97
C MET A 192 -8.49 10.21 -42.79
N PRO A 193 -9.14 10.69 -43.87
CA PRO A 193 -9.98 9.86 -44.74
C PRO A 193 -9.17 8.85 -45.57
#